data_AF-A0A3D3WAA4-F1
#
_entry.id   AF-A0A3D3WAA4-F1
#
_cell.length_a   1.000
_cell.length_b   1.000
_cell.length_c   1.000
_cell.angle_alpha   90.00
_cell.angle_beta   90.00
_cell.angle_gamma   90.00
#
_symmetry.space_group_name_H-M   'P 1'
#
loop_
_entity.id
_entity.type
_entity.pdbx_description
1 polymer ?
#
loop_
_entity_poly.entity_id
_entity_poly.type
_entity_poly.pdbx_seq_one_letter_code
_entity_poly.pdbx_strand_id
1 'polypeptide(L)'
;MNKDKKILLAPLDPVHDIGLKIMNRALKENGYETILLPPDYQPEEIIKSALENKVGAVLVSRTLGYGVAELLSKFIDQAEAVGLRENVKIAIGGMGIRVELAQELGYDAGFGAGTVPEQVIAFIEDREPKLDLSGAVKSKKNITDGFNYEYADKKIEALLDKIAEKTLAWASTKTSKAILRAELRRKLMELPDGPEKDAAKQEYIQLSDEKIRNFYQNGTMPPYTRPLSDHEMSELAKYVKTTKDQMRMKKLQKVDKNPTVFIQYGTGCPFMDVAHIKLSESWGADGVVHFDPSWSARTEGFLEGYLTHEQDGTIISPENLQVIKASLEPSTLWQVRAHRGLNTPETVLLAGKIGAD
;
A
#
# COMPACT_ATOMS: atom_id res chain seq x y z
N MET A 1 1.79 0.03 37.31
CA MET A 1 2.35 1.19 38.06
C MET A 1 1.24 2.13 38.56
N ASN A 2 1.38 2.75 39.75
CA ASN A 2 0.46 3.81 40.21
C ASN A 2 0.66 5.10 39.37
N LYS A 3 -0.42 5.75 38.91
CA LYS A 3 -0.37 6.97 38.07
C LYS A 3 0.28 8.17 38.76
N ASP A 4 0.44 8.11 40.08
CA ASP A 4 1.07 9.16 40.89
C ASP A 4 2.60 9.26 40.70
N LYS A 5 3.24 8.28 40.07
CA LYS A 5 4.68 8.32 39.79
C LYS A 5 4.97 8.97 38.43
N LYS A 6 5.93 9.90 38.41
CA LYS A 6 6.40 10.56 37.19
C LYS A 6 7.10 9.59 36.24
N ILE A 7 7.07 9.89 34.95
CA ILE A 7 7.81 9.15 33.92
C ILE A 7 8.91 10.04 33.34
N LEU A 8 10.15 9.57 33.36
CA LEU A 8 11.28 10.26 32.72
C LEU A 8 11.40 9.81 31.27
N LEU A 9 11.50 10.75 30.33
CA LEU A 9 11.79 10.49 28.92
C LEU A 9 13.15 11.13 28.61
N ALA A 10 14.10 10.33 28.13
CA ALA A 10 15.47 10.78 27.92
C ALA A 10 16.01 10.36 26.55
N PRO A 11 16.28 11.32 25.64
CA PRO A 11 16.96 11.03 24.38
C PRO A 11 18.46 10.77 24.67
N LEU A 12 18.91 9.54 24.46
CA LEU A 12 20.34 9.21 24.41
C LEU A 12 20.95 9.55 23.03
N ASP A 13 20.12 10.00 22.09
CA ASP A 13 20.51 10.49 20.77
C ASP A 13 20.64 12.03 20.78
N PRO A 14 21.75 12.61 20.30
CA PRO A 14 21.97 14.05 20.33
C PRO A 14 20.99 14.84 19.45
N VAL A 15 20.39 14.20 18.42
CA VAL A 15 19.56 14.92 17.43
C VAL A 15 18.19 14.30 17.20
N HIS A 16 17.97 13.04 17.61
CA HIS A 16 16.70 12.34 17.36
C HIS A 16 15.82 12.23 18.62
N ASP A 17 14.91 13.18 18.83
CA ASP A 17 13.97 13.20 19.98
C ASP A 17 12.48 13.17 19.61
N ILE A 18 12.15 13.11 18.31
CA ILE A 18 10.76 13.18 17.81
C ILE A 18 9.90 12.04 18.41
N GLY A 19 10.43 10.82 18.47
CA GLY A 19 9.71 9.67 19.04
C GLY A 19 9.33 9.91 20.51
N LEU A 20 10.24 10.46 21.31
CA LEU A 20 9.96 10.81 22.71
C LEU A 20 9.00 11.99 22.83
N LYS A 21 9.05 12.99 21.93
CA LYS A 21 8.07 14.09 21.92
C LYS A 21 6.64 13.59 21.66
N ILE A 22 6.48 12.66 20.72
CA ILE A 22 5.19 12.00 20.45
C ILE A 22 4.72 11.22 21.68
N MET A 23 5.62 10.44 22.29
CA MET A 23 5.30 9.66 23.49
C MET A 23 4.95 10.54 24.69
N ASN A 24 5.72 11.61 24.93
CA ASN A 24 5.49 12.59 25.99
C ASN A 24 4.09 13.20 25.89
N ARG A 25 3.66 13.56 24.67
CA ARG A 25 2.31 14.08 24.44
C ARG A 25 1.25 13.03 24.77
N ALA A 26 1.41 11.81 24.27
CA ALA A 26 0.43 10.74 24.48
C ALA A 26 0.30 10.34 25.96
N LEU A 27 1.43 10.29 26.70
CA LEU A 27 1.42 10.02 28.14
C LEU A 27 0.68 11.12 28.92
N LYS A 28 0.93 12.40 28.61
CA LYS A 28 0.21 13.52 29.23
C LYS A 28 -1.29 13.47 28.93
N GLU A 29 -1.68 13.16 27.68
CA GLU A 29 -3.08 12.98 27.29
C GLU A 29 -3.77 11.83 28.04
N ASN A 30 -3.01 10.82 28.50
CA ASN A 30 -3.49 9.70 29.32
C ASN A 30 -3.38 9.92 30.84
N GLY A 31 -3.06 11.15 31.25
CA GLY A 31 -3.04 11.59 32.65
C GLY A 31 -1.76 11.29 33.43
N TYR A 32 -0.66 10.96 32.75
CA TYR A 32 0.65 10.79 33.41
C TYR A 32 1.39 12.12 33.56
N GLU A 33 2.08 12.28 34.69
CA GLU A 33 3.08 13.33 34.83
C GLU A 33 4.41 12.87 34.20
N THR A 34 4.97 13.70 33.32
CA THR A 34 6.18 13.36 32.56
C THR A 34 7.26 14.42 32.67
N ILE A 35 8.51 13.97 32.65
CA ILE A 35 9.72 14.81 32.57
C ILE A 35 10.43 14.44 31.27
N LEU A 36 10.43 15.33 30.28
CA LEU A 36 11.19 15.14 29.05
C LEU A 36 12.51 15.91 29.16
N LEU A 37 13.62 15.20 29.22
CA LEU A 37 14.95 15.80 29.17
C LEU A 37 15.27 16.22 27.72
N PRO A 38 16.01 17.31 27.52
CA PRO A 38 16.51 17.66 26.20
C PRO A 38 17.61 16.67 25.76
N PRO A 39 17.96 16.65 24.47
CA PRO A 39 19.15 15.95 23.98
C PRO A 39 20.45 16.35 24.69
N ASP A 40 21.49 15.54 24.48
CA ASP A 40 22.88 15.74 24.96
C ASP A 40 23.14 15.50 26.45
N TYR A 41 22.17 14.98 27.20
CA TYR A 41 22.39 14.53 28.58
C TYR A 41 23.20 13.23 28.61
N GLN A 42 24.17 13.15 29.51
CA GLN A 42 24.95 11.94 29.75
C GLN A 42 24.11 10.89 30.52
N PRO A 43 24.40 9.59 30.34
CA PRO A 43 23.78 8.49 31.11
C PRO A 43 23.66 8.77 32.61
N GLU A 44 24.73 9.29 33.22
CA GLU A 44 24.81 9.56 34.65
C GLU A 44 23.88 10.72 35.08
N GLU A 45 23.68 11.72 34.22
CA GLU A 45 22.77 12.85 34.46
C GLU A 45 21.30 12.41 34.39
N ILE A 46 20.99 11.51 33.43
CA ILE A 46 19.65 10.93 33.28
C ILE A 46 19.30 10.09 34.52
N ILE A 47 20.23 9.24 34.98
CA ILE A 47 20.06 8.39 36.17
C ILE A 47 19.87 9.25 37.42
N LYS A 48 20.69 10.30 37.58
CA LYS A 48 20.56 11.26 38.69
C LYS A 48 19.17 11.93 38.69
N SER A 49 18.72 12.40 37.53
CA SER A 49 17.39 13.00 37.38
C SER A 49 16.27 12.01 37.73
N ALA A 50 16.41 10.74 37.36
CA ALA A 50 15.43 9.70 37.68
C ALA A 50 15.30 9.48 39.19
N LEU A 51 16.44 9.41 39.91
CA LEU A 51 16.49 9.25 41.35
C LEU A 51 15.90 10.45 42.10
N GLU A 52 16.32 11.67 41.75
CA GLU A 52 15.87 12.91 42.42
C GLU A 52 14.35 13.10 42.29
N ASN A 53 13.78 12.72 41.15
CA ASN A 53 12.35 12.87 40.87
C ASN A 53 11.51 11.65 41.28
N LYS A 54 12.12 10.59 41.83
CA LYS A 54 11.45 9.35 42.27
C LYS A 54 10.50 8.79 41.20
N VAL A 55 11.00 8.75 39.96
CA VAL A 55 10.19 8.34 38.80
C VAL A 55 9.78 6.86 38.92
N GLY A 56 8.67 6.49 38.29
CA GLY A 56 8.21 5.10 38.25
C GLY A 56 8.67 4.35 37.00
N ALA A 57 9.02 5.09 35.94
CA ALA A 57 9.58 4.55 34.72
C ALA A 57 10.55 5.53 34.06
N VAL A 58 11.54 4.98 33.35
CA VAL A 58 12.47 5.69 32.48
C VAL A 58 12.32 5.15 31.06
N LEU A 59 11.99 6.02 30.12
CA LEU A 59 11.89 5.73 28.70
C LEU A 59 13.08 6.38 28.00
N VAL A 60 14.07 5.58 27.59
CA VAL A 60 15.20 6.07 26.80
C VAL A 60 14.95 5.88 25.32
N SER A 61 15.46 6.79 24.49
CA SER A 61 15.38 6.66 23.02
C SER A 61 16.76 6.71 22.39
N ARG A 62 17.02 5.78 21.45
CA ARG A 62 18.25 5.74 20.66
C ARG A 62 18.06 5.06 19.31
N THR A 63 18.63 5.64 18.25
CA THR A 63 18.72 5.00 16.93
C THR A 63 19.96 4.10 16.86
N LEU A 64 19.88 2.96 16.15
CA LEU A 64 21.05 2.10 15.94
C LEU A 64 22.18 2.86 15.22
N GLY A 65 23.41 2.60 15.66
CA GLY A 65 24.62 3.22 15.16
C GLY A 65 25.86 2.64 15.83
N TYR A 66 27.03 3.20 15.54
CA TYR A 66 28.28 2.75 16.13
C TYR A 66 28.29 2.95 17.67
N GLY A 67 28.75 1.94 18.42
CA GLY A 67 28.87 2.00 19.89
C GLY A 67 27.55 2.01 20.68
N VAL A 68 26.40 1.84 20.01
CA VAL A 68 25.09 1.93 20.67
C VAL A 68 24.88 0.82 21.70
N ALA A 69 25.22 -0.43 21.39
CA ALA A 69 25.07 -1.53 22.34
C ALA A 69 25.88 -1.30 23.63
N GLU A 70 27.12 -0.80 23.51
CA GLU A 70 27.99 -0.49 24.65
C GLU A 70 27.41 0.64 25.51
N LEU A 71 26.93 1.73 24.88
CA LEU A 71 26.27 2.84 25.58
C LEU A 71 25.04 2.36 26.36
N LEU A 72 24.21 1.55 25.71
CA LEU A 72 22.96 1.07 26.29
C LEU A 72 23.18 0.06 27.41
N SER A 73 24.17 -0.83 27.28
CA SER A 73 24.59 -1.74 28.34
C SER A 73 25.13 -0.95 29.54
N LYS A 74 26.04 0.00 29.29
CA LYS A 74 26.62 0.83 30.35
C LYS A 74 25.55 1.61 31.12
N PHE A 75 24.53 2.13 30.42
CA PHE A 75 23.41 2.81 31.07
C PHE A 75 22.66 1.89 32.05
N ILE A 76 22.40 0.64 31.66
CA ILE A 76 21.76 -0.35 32.53
C ILE A 76 22.64 -0.72 33.72
N ASP A 77 23.93 -0.98 33.49
CA ASP A 77 24.89 -1.31 34.56
C ASP A 77 24.96 -0.20 35.61
N GLN A 78 24.99 1.06 35.15
CA GLN A 78 25.00 2.23 36.04
C GLN A 78 23.69 2.39 36.81
N ALA A 79 22.54 2.15 36.16
CA ALA A 79 21.23 2.20 36.81
C ALA A 79 21.08 1.11 37.88
N GLU A 80 21.64 -0.08 37.64
CA GLU A 80 21.66 -1.18 38.62
C GLU A 80 22.59 -0.89 39.79
N ALA A 81 23.81 -0.38 39.52
CA ALA A 81 24.79 -0.06 40.56
C ALA A 81 24.30 0.96 41.61
N VAL A 82 23.36 1.83 41.24
CA VAL A 82 22.74 2.82 42.14
C VAL A 82 21.38 2.40 42.68
N GLY A 83 20.93 1.17 42.40
CA GLY A 83 19.66 0.61 42.88
C GLY A 83 18.41 1.19 42.19
N LEU A 84 18.54 1.91 41.07
CA LEU A 84 17.39 2.51 40.37
C LEU A 84 16.41 1.43 39.90
N ARG A 85 16.95 0.31 39.39
CA ARG A 85 16.17 -0.81 38.83
C ARG A 85 15.25 -1.52 39.81
N GLU A 86 15.53 -1.46 41.09
CA GLU A 86 14.72 -2.13 42.11
C GLU A 86 13.27 -1.61 42.15
N ASN A 87 13.08 -0.34 41.75
CA ASN A 87 11.82 0.37 41.91
C ASN A 87 11.32 1.08 40.65
N VAL A 88 12.09 1.01 39.56
CA VAL A 88 11.86 1.78 38.32
C VAL A 88 11.98 0.87 37.12
N LYS A 89 10.95 0.89 36.26
CA LYS A 89 10.98 0.22 34.96
C LYS A 89 11.80 1.02 33.96
N ILE A 90 12.64 0.37 33.18
CA ILE A 90 13.47 0.99 32.16
C ILE A 90 13.19 0.34 30.81
N ALA A 91 12.67 1.12 29.87
CA ALA A 91 12.45 0.66 28.51
C ALA A 91 13.20 1.52 27.50
N ILE A 92 13.53 0.90 26.37
CA ILE A 92 14.22 1.55 25.26
C ILE A 92 13.36 1.57 24.01
N GLY A 93 13.35 2.71 23.32
CA GLY A 93 12.73 2.84 22.00
C GLY A 93 13.68 3.39 20.95
N GLY A 94 13.36 3.16 19.67
CA GLY A 94 14.06 3.82 18.57
C GLY A 94 14.06 3.04 17.26
N MET A 95 14.45 3.72 16.19
CA MET A 95 14.60 3.10 14.88
C MET A 95 15.70 2.03 14.94
N GLY A 96 15.33 0.80 14.62
CA GLY A 96 16.23 -0.36 14.67
C GLY A 96 16.27 -1.11 15.99
N ILE A 97 15.64 -0.60 17.06
CA ILE A 97 15.49 -1.37 18.31
C ILE A 97 14.54 -2.54 18.08
N ARG A 98 14.97 -3.73 18.49
CA ARG A 98 14.18 -4.96 18.49
C ARG A 98 13.96 -5.41 19.93
N VAL A 99 12.91 -6.20 20.17
CA VAL A 99 12.57 -6.69 21.51
C VAL A 99 13.69 -7.57 22.08
N GLU A 100 14.27 -8.42 21.24
CA GLU A 100 15.35 -9.33 21.61
C GLU A 100 16.60 -8.56 22.06
N LEU A 101 16.98 -7.49 21.33
CA LEU A 101 18.12 -6.65 21.69
C LEU A 101 17.90 -5.94 23.02
N ALA A 102 16.70 -5.43 23.27
CA ALA A 102 16.38 -4.76 24.52
C ALA A 102 16.52 -5.73 25.71
N GLN A 103 16.01 -6.95 25.56
CA GLN A 103 16.13 -8.00 26.58
C GLN A 103 17.58 -8.43 26.82
N GLU A 104 18.37 -8.62 25.76
CA GLU A 104 19.79 -8.97 25.86
C GLU A 104 20.60 -7.91 26.61
N LEU A 105 20.27 -6.63 26.42
CA LEU A 105 20.91 -5.50 27.11
C LEU A 105 20.33 -5.23 28.50
N GLY A 106 19.37 -6.05 28.95
CA GLY A 106 18.77 -5.96 30.28
C GLY A 106 17.61 -4.98 30.41
N TYR A 107 17.13 -4.33 29.35
CA TYR A 107 15.94 -3.47 29.43
C TYR A 107 14.67 -4.29 29.69
N ASP A 108 13.71 -3.71 30.40
CA ASP A 108 12.44 -4.38 30.71
C ASP A 108 11.53 -4.50 29.47
N ALA A 109 11.69 -3.59 28.49
CA ALA A 109 11.01 -3.66 27.20
C ALA A 109 11.76 -2.90 26.09
N GLY A 110 11.55 -3.34 24.84
CA GLY A 110 12.06 -2.73 23.62
C GLY A 110 10.94 -2.28 22.69
N PHE A 111 11.04 -1.06 22.15
CA PHE A 111 10.04 -0.44 21.29
C PHE A 111 10.63 0.00 19.95
N GLY A 112 10.40 -0.81 18.92
CA GLY A 112 10.91 -0.56 17.57
C GLY A 112 10.05 0.38 16.72
N ALA A 113 10.37 0.42 15.42
CA ALA A 113 9.60 1.18 14.43
C ALA A 113 8.13 0.72 14.40
N GLY A 114 7.20 1.68 14.36
CA GLY A 114 5.75 1.41 14.35
C GLY A 114 5.11 1.23 15.73
N THR A 115 5.89 1.33 16.82
CA THR A 115 5.33 1.32 18.18
C THR A 115 4.30 2.44 18.36
N VAL A 116 3.11 2.10 18.86
CA VAL A 116 2.07 3.07 19.22
C VAL A 116 2.08 3.36 20.72
N PRO A 117 1.64 4.56 21.17
CA PRO A 117 1.66 4.94 22.59
C PRO A 117 1.00 3.94 23.54
N GLU A 118 -0.07 3.29 23.10
CA GLU A 118 -0.78 2.28 23.87
C GLU A 118 0.11 1.09 24.27
N GLN A 119 1.09 0.71 23.46
CA GLN A 119 2.03 -0.36 23.82
C GLN A 119 2.94 0.04 24.99
N VAL A 120 3.41 1.29 24.99
CA VAL A 120 4.27 1.82 26.04
C VAL A 120 3.46 2.04 27.33
N ILE A 121 2.23 2.55 27.22
CA ILE A 121 1.30 2.70 28.35
C ILE A 121 1.01 1.34 28.98
N ALA A 122 0.69 0.33 28.16
CA ALA A 122 0.40 -1.02 28.64
C ALA A 122 1.59 -1.64 29.38
N PHE A 123 2.81 -1.45 28.87
CA PHE A 123 4.05 -1.82 29.56
C PHE A 123 4.21 -1.12 30.92
N ILE A 124 3.97 0.20 30.99
CA ILE A 124 4.02 0.96 32.25
C ILE A 124 2.96 0.43 33.25
N GLU A 125 1.77 0.07 32.75
CA GLU A 125 0.64 -0.40 33.53
C GLU A 125 0.66 -1.90 33.88
N ASP A 126 1.63 -2.68 33.41
CA ASP A 126 1.70 -4.15 33.60
C ASP A 126 0.49 -4.89 33.02
N ARG A 127 0.07 -4.51 31.82
CA ARG A 127 -1.06 -5.14 31.13
C ARG A 127 -0.75 -5.38 29.67
N GLU A 128 -1.57 -6.24 29.06
CA GLU A 128 -1.60 -6.39 27.61
C GLU A 128 -2.06 -5.08 26.94
N PRO A 129 -1.45 -4.70 25.80
CA PRO A 129 -1.83 -3.50 25.08
C PRO A 129 -3.20 -3.67 24.44
N LYS A 130 -4.08 -2.68 24.67
CA LYS A 130 -5.41 -2.63 24.05
C LYS A 130 -5.30 -1.92 22.72
N LEU A 131 -4.67 -2.60 21.76
CA LEU A 131 -4.54 -2.07 20.42
C LEU A 131 -5.91 -2.03 19.76
N ASP A 132 -6.29 -0.86 19.25
CA ASP A 132 -7.36 -0.79 18.27
C ASP A 132 -6.87 -1.42 16.97
N LEU A 133 -7.12 -2.73 16.86
CA LEU A 133 -6.83 -3.50 15.66
C LEU A 133 -7.91 -3.28 14.60
N SER A 134 -8.94 -2.47 14.86
CA SER A 134 -9.87 -2.09 13.81
C SER A 134 -9.16 -1.09 12.89
N GLY A 135 -8.66 -1.59 11.76
CA GLY A 135 -8.28 -0.70 10.66
C GLY A 135 -9.47 0.18 10.27
N ALA A 136 -9.22 1.35 9.70
CA ALA A 136 -10.31 2.20 9.26
C ALA A 136 -11.20 1.45 8.26
N VAL A 137 -12.50 1.35 8.57
CA VAL A 137 -13.48 0.81 7.63
C VAL A 137 -13.71 1.86 6.55
N LYS A 138 -13.32 1.54 5.33
CA LYS A 138 -13.54 2.36 4.15
C LYS A 138 -14.73 1.81 3.36
N SER A 139 -15.55 2.69 2.83
CA SER A 139 -16.60 2.34 1.87
C SER A 139 -16.13 2.69 0.47
N LYS A 140 -16.55 1.92 -0.53
CA LYS A 140 -16.27 2.28 -1.92
C LYS A 140 -17.08 3.52 -2.27
N LYS A 141 -16.40 4.64 -2.54
CA LYS A 141 -17.08 5.90 -2.85
C LYS A 141 -17.55 5.89 -4.30
N ASN A 142 -18.84 6.13 -4.52
CA ASN A 142 -19.31 6.51 -5.84
C ASN A 142 -18.90 7.97 -6.10
N ILE A 143 -17.84 8.18 -6.89
CA ILE A 143 -17.32 9.51 -7.18
C ILE A 143 -18.20 10.32 -8.14
N THR A 144 -19.15 9.67 -8.83
CA THR A 144 -20.13 10.33 -9.70
C THR A 144 -21.46 10.59 -8.99
N ASP A 145 -21.60 10.17 -7.74
CA ASP A 145 -22.80 10.43 -6.96
C ASP A 145 -23.00 11.94 -6.72
N GLY A 146 -24.23 12.41 -6.85
CA GLY A 146 -24.60 13.83 -6.79
C GLY A 146 -24.32 14.65 -8.06
N PHE A 147 -23.66 14.09 -9.09
CA PHE A 147 -23.59 14.73 -10.40
C PHE A 147 -24.90 14.46 -11.16
N ASN A 148 -25.71 15.50 -11.37
CA ASN A 148 -26.93 15.41 -12.19
C ASN A 148 -26.66 15.62 -13.69
N TYR A 149 -25.42 16.00 -14.05
CA TYR A 149 -24.99 16.34 -15.40
C TYR A 149 -25.85 17.45 -16.06
N GLU A 150 -26.54 18.25 -15.25
CA GLU A 150 -27.35 19.36 -15.74
C GLU A 150 -26.46 20.57 -16.01
N TYR A 151 -26.55 21.09 -17.23
CA TYR A 151 -25.86 22.32 -17.60
C TYR A 151 -26.59 23.53 -17.01
N ALA A 152 -25.82 24.41 -16.37
CA ALA A 152 -26.35 25.67 -15.85
C ALA A 152 -26.84 26.62 -16.97
N ASP A 153 -26.23 26.57 -18.15
CA ASP A 153 -26.61 27.35 -19.33
C ASP A 153 -27.17 26.43 -20.43
N LYS A 154 -28.47 26.60 -20.71
CA LYS A 154 -29.22 25.81 -21.70
C LYS A 154 -28.81 26.05 -23.15
N LYS A 155 -28.21 27.21 -23.45
CA LYS A 155 -27.64 27.47 -24.78
C LYS A 155 -26.32 26.70 -24.95
N ILE A 156 -25.49 26.66 -23.91
CA ILE A 156 -24.25 25.86 -23.92
C ILE A 156 -24.58 24.37 -24.05
N GLU A 157 -25.56 23.87 -23.28
CA GLU A 157 -26.08 22.50 -23.37
C GLU A 157 -26.43 22.15 -24.83
N ALA A 158 -27.33 22.91 -25.45
CA ALA A 158 -27.78 22.64 -26.82
C ALA A 158 -26.65 22.69 -27.86
N LEU A 159 -25.64 23.55 -27.67
CA LEU A 159 -24.47 23.61 -28.55
C LEU A 159 -23.57 22.38 -28.37
N LEU A 160 -23.34 21.95 -27.13
CA LEU A 160 -22.54 20.78 -26.81
C LEU A 160 -23.23 19.49 -27.26
N ASP A 161 -24.55 19.36 -27.04
CA ASP A 161 -25.35 18.24 -27.52
C ASP A 161 -25.26 18.11 -29.04
N LYS A 162 -25.41 19.22 -29.76
CA LYS A 162 -25.26 19.23 -31.22
C LYS A 162 -23.87 18.79 -31.68
N ILE A 163 -22.81 19.13 -30.94
CA ILE A 163 -21.45 18.66 -31.25
C ILE A 163 -21.32 17.17 -30.93
N ALA A 164 -21.82 16.73 -29.78
CA ALA A 164 -21.78 15.34 -29.34
C ALA A 164 -22.54 14.42 -30.32
N GLU A 165 -23.79 14.76 -30.68
CA GLU A 165 -24.61 14.03 -31.64
C GLU A 165 -23.93 13.91 -33.00
N LYS A 166 -23.40 15.02 -33.54
CA LYS A 166 -22.66 14.99 -34.81
C LYS A 166 -21.42 14.10 -34.74
N THR A 167 -20.71 14.14 -33.62
CA THR A 167 -19.51 13.34 -33.41
C THR A 167 -19.87 11.85 -33.33
N LEU A 168 -20.93 11.51 -32.59
CA LEU A 168 -21.45 10.15 -32.49
C LEU A 168 -21.96 9.63 -33.84
N ALA A 169 -22.70 10.43 -34.60
CA ALA A 169 -23.19 10.07 -35.93
C ALA A 169 -22.05 9.88 -36.94
N TRP A 170 -21.00 10.70 -36.87
CA TRP A 170 -19.80 10.49 -37.68
C TRP A 170 -19.08 9.19 -37.29
N ALA A 171 -18.92 8.94 -35.99
CA ALA A 171 -18.19 7.79 -35.45
C ALA A 171 -18.93 6.46 -35.63
N SER A 172 -20.26 6.44 -35.64
CA SER A 172 -21.08 5.22 -35.69
C SER A 172 -20.86 4.35 -36.93
N THR A 173 -20.33 4.94 -38.00
CA THR A 173 -20.00 4.26 -39.26
C THR A 173 -18.51 3.97 -39.42
N LYS A 174 -17.68 4.37 -38.45
CA LYS A 174 -16.24 4.15 -38.49
C LYS A 174 -15.89 2.87 -37.77
N THR A 175 -14.91 2.17 -38.32
CA THR A 175 -14.28 1.02 -37.68
C THR A 175 -12.78 1.09 -37.85
N SER A 176 -12.07 0.33 -37.05
CA SER A 176 -10.63 0.16 -37.12
C SER A 176 -10.29 -1.28 -36.75
N LYS A 177 -9.08 -1.74 -37.09
CA LYS A 177 -8.61 -3.07 -36.65
C LYS A 177 -8.68 -3.23 -35.13
N ALA A 178 -8.44 -2.17 -34.37
CA ALA A 178 -8.54 -2.16 -32.92
C ALA A 178 -9.98 -2.40 -32.42
N ILE A 179 -10.99 -1.80 -33.07
CA ILE A 179 -12.41 -2.05 -32.75
C ILE A 179 -12.78 -3.50 -33.09
N LEU A 180 -12.36 -4.00 -34.26
CA LEU A 180 -12.60 -5.39 -34.67
C LEU A 180 -11.95 -6.38 -33.69
N ARG A 181 -10.69 -6.14 -33.28
CA ARG A 181 -10.01 -6.95 -32.27
C ARG A 181 -10.74 -6.94 -30.94
N ALA A 182 -11.26 -5.80 -30.50
CA ALA A 182 -12.06 -5.73 -29.27
C ALA A 182 -13.35 -6.57 -29.39
N GLU A 183 -14.08 -6.47 -30.49
CA GLU A 183 -15.27 -7.32 -30.71
C GLU A 183 -14.93 -8.82 -30.73
N LEU A 184 -13.82 -9.19 -31.37
CA LEU A 184 -13.33 -10.58 -31.35
C LEU A 184 -12.93 -11.00 -29.93
N ARG A 185 -12.24 -10.14 -29.18
CA ARG A 185 -11.90 -10.38 -27.78
C ARG A 185 -13.14 -10.59 -26.92
N ARG A 186 -14.20 -9.81 -27.14
CA ARG A 186 -15.51 -9.97 -26.48
C ARG A 186 -16.09 -11.35 -26.79
N LYS A 187 -16.11 -11.75 -28.06
CA LYS A 187 -16.55 -13.10 -28.47
C LYS A 187 -15.72 -14.20 -27.81
N LEU A 188 -14.40 -14.06 -27.76
CA LEU A 188 -13.50 -15.03 -27.10
C LEU A 188 -13.81 -15.21 -25.61
N MET A 189 -14.28 -14.16 -24.93
CA MET A 189 -14.66 -14.23 -23.52
C MET A 189 -16.08 -14.77 -23.30
N GLU A 190 -16.99 -14.60 -24.26
CA GLU A 190 -18.42 -14.94 -24.13
C GLU A 190 -18.77 -16.31 -24.72
N LEU A 191 -18.07 -16.74 -25.78
CA LEU A 191 -18.35 -18.00 -26.47
C LEU A 191 -17.83 -19.20 -25.68
N PRO A 192 -18.60 -20.31 -25.64
CA PRO A 192 -18.08 -21.59 -25.18
C PRO A 192 -17.02 -22.11 -26.13
N ASP A 193 -16.21 -23.07 -25.68
CA ASP A 193 -15.22 -23.71 -26.52
C ASP A 193 -15.88 -24.45 -27.69
N GLY A 194 -15.33 -24.27 -28.89
CA GLY A 194 -15.88 -24.85 -30.10
C GLY A 194 -15.52 -24.06 -31.37
N PRO A 195 -16.04 -24.48 -32.54
CA PRO A 195 -15.62 -23.98 -33.85
C PRO A 195 -15.79 -22.47 -34.03
N GLU A 196 -16.82 -21.88 -33.44
CA GLU A 196 -17.08 -20.44 -33.54
C GLU A 196 -16.03 -19.62 -32.77
N LYS A 197 -15.63 -20.08 -31.58
CA LYS A 197 -14.59 -19.46 -30.77
C LYS A 197 -13.22 -19.61 -31.45
N ASP A 198 -12.96 -20.78 -32.04
CA ASP A 198 -11.74 -21.02 -32.81
C ASP A 198 -11.65 -20.11 -34.03
N ALA A 199 -12.75 -19.94 -34.77
CA ALA A 199 -12.81 -19.01 -35.90
C ALA A 199 -12.55 -17.56 -35.47
N ALA A 200 -13.18 -17.11 -34.38
CA ALA A 200 -12.94 -15.78 -33.82
C ALA A 200 -11.47 -15.61 -33.37
N LYS A 201 -10.85 -16.66 -32.81
CA LYS A 201 -9.44 -16.65 -32.40
C LYS A 201 -8.52 -16.51 -33.61
N GLN A 202 -8.78 -17.24 -34.69
CA GLN A 202 -7.99 -17.13 -35.92
C GLN A 202 -8.09 -15.73 -36.54
N GLU A 203 -9.30 -15.15 -36.59
CA GLU A 203 -9.49 -13.78 -37.08
C GLU A 203 -8.75 -12.77 -36.19
N TYR A 204 -8.80 -12.94 -34.87
CA TYR A 204 -8.07 -12.09 -33.92
C TYR A 204 -6.56 -12.10 -34.18
N ILE A 205 -6.00 -13.29 -34.39
CA ILE A 205 -4.58 -13.51 -34.67
C ILE A 205 -4.16 -12.83 -35.98
N GLN A 206 -5.01 -12.87 -37.00
CA GLN A 206 -4.74 -12.22 -38.29
C GLN A 206 -4.72 -10.69 -38.17
N LEU A 207 -5.57 -10.12 -37.32
CA LEU A 207 -5.65 -8.67 -37.07
C LEU A 207 -4.61 -8.17 -36.05
N SER A 208 -3.82 -9.07 -35.47
CA SER A 208 -2.78 -8.75 -34.48
C SER A 208 -1.39 -8.67 -35.11
N ASP A 209 -0.50 -7.97 -34.41
CA ASP A 209 0.90 -7.82 -34.81
C ASP A 209 1.67 -9.14 -34.74
N GLU A 210 2.82 -9.18 -35.44
CA GLU A 210 3.66 -10.37 -35.56
C GLU A 210 4.02 -10.99 -34.21
N LYS A 211 4.36 -10.18 -33.19
CA LYS A 211 4.70 -10.68 -31.84
C LYS A 211 3.53 -11.44 -31.21
N ILE A 212 2.33 -10.88 -31.30
CA ILE A 212 1.11 -11.46 -30.73
C ILE A 212 0.73 -12.72 -31.53
N ARG A 213 0.84 -12.65 -32.86
CA ARG A 213 0.60 -13.80 -33.74
C ARG A 213 1.54 -14.97 -33.44
N ASN A 214 2.83 -14.71 -33.29
CA ASN A 214 3.84 -15.73 -32.98
C ASN A 214 3.58 -16.38 -31.61
N PHE A 215 3.07 -15.63 -30.64
CA PHE A 215 2.63 -16.19 -29.37
C PHE A 215 1.51 -17.22 -29.57
N TYR A 216 0.42 -16.84 -30.25
CA TYR A 216 -0.73 -17.74 -30.42
C TYR A 216 -0.44 -18.94 -31.34
N GLN A 217 0.40 -18.76 -32.37
CA GLN A 217 0.67 -19.81 -33.36
C GLN A 217 1.80 -20.74 -32.93
N ASN A 218 2.85 -20.19 -32.32
CA ASN A 218 4.11 -20.91 -32.07
C ASN A 218 4.46 -21.00 -30.58
N GLY A 219 3.63 -20.46 -29.68
CA GLY A 219 3.94 -20.37 -28.25
C GLY A 219 5.12 -19.45 -27.93
N THR A 220 5.53 -18.59 -28.86
CA THR A 220 6.72 -17.74 -28.70
C THR A 220 6.40 -16.56 -27.81
N MET A 221 7.02 -16.51 -26.63
CA MET A 221 6.89 -15.36 -25.74
C MET A 221 7.73 -14.18 -26.22
N PRO A 222 7.19 -12.94 -26.14
CA PRO A 222 7.99 -11.74 -26.35
C PRO A 222 9.17 -11.66 -25.37
N PRO A 223 10.26 -10.95 -25.73
CA PRO A 223 11.43 -10.82 -24.86
C PRO A 223 11.08 -10.36 -23.45
N TYR A 224 11.80 -10.90 -22.47
CA TYR A 224 11.63 -10.58 -21.04
C TYR A 224 10.22 -10.85 -20.49
N THR A 225 9.40 -11.62 -21.22
CA THR A 225 8.04 -12.00 -20.81
C THR A 225 7.99 -13.50 -20.63
N ARG A 226 7.39 -13.96 -19.55
CA ARG A 226 7.20 -15.39 -19.29
C ARG A 226 5.89 -15.63 -18.54
N PRO A 227 5.35 -16.86 -18.57
CA PRO A 227 4.26 -17.20 -17.68
C PRO A 227 4.74 -17.22 -16.21
N LEU A 228 3.83 -16.86 -15.31
CA LEU A 228 3.98 -17.12 -13.88
C LEU A 228 3.76 -18.61 -13.63
N SER A 229 4.58 -19.18 -12.74
CA SER A 229 4.42 -20.57 -12.28
C SER A 229 3.29 -20.70 -11.27
N ASP A 230 2.74 -21.92 -11.14
CA ASP A 230 1.71 -22.22 -10.13
C ASP A 230 2.18 -21.91 -8.70
N HIS A 231 3.48 -22.10 -8.43
CA HIS A 231 4.07 -21.75 -7.14
C HIS A 231 4.03 -20.24 -6.89
N GLU A 232 4.42 -19.41 -7.86
CA GLU A 232 4.36 -17.95 -7.77
C GLU A 232 2.92 -17.45 -7.57
N MET A 233 1.96 -18.07 -8.28
CA MET A 233 0.54 -17.75 -8.14
C MET A 233 0.00 -18.12 -6.74
N SER A 234 0.40 -19.27 -6.20
CA SER A 234 0.06 -19.69 -4.84
C SER A 234 0.63 -18.74 -3.78
N GLU A 235 1.91 -18.36 -3.92
CA GLU A 235 2.55 -17.42 -2.99
C GLU A 235 1.92 -16.02 -3.07
N LEU A 236 1.52 -15.56 -4.26
CA LEU A 236 0.76 -14.31 -4.41
C LEU A 236 -0.58 -14.37 -3.66
N ALA A 237 -1.34 -15.46 -3.81
CA ALA A 237 -2.60 -15.62 -3.09
C ALA A 237 -2.40 -15.63 -1.56
N LYS A 238 -1.36 -16.31 -1.08
CA LYS A 238 -0.98 -16.35 0.34
C LYS A 238 -0.53 -14.99 0.86
N TYR A 239 0.25 -14.24 0.06
CA TYR A 239 0.65 -12.87 0.36
C TYR A 239 -0.59 -11.98 0.53
N VAL A 240 -1.50 -11.98 -0.45
CA VAL A 240 -2.73 -11.19 -0.39
C VAL A 240 -3.53 -11.51 0.88
N LYS A 241 -3.77 -12.79 1.17
CA LYS A 241 -4.51 -13.20 2.37
C LYS A 241 -3.85 -12.69 3.65
N THR A 242 -2.57 -13.01 3.83
CA THR A 242 -1.80 -12.61 5.02
C THR A 242 -1.78 -11.09 5.20
N THR A 243 -1.56 -10.35 4.10
CA THR A 243 -1.53 -8.90 4.14
C THR A 243 -2.90 -8.31 4.46
N LYS A 244 -4.01 -8.84 3.91
CA LYS A 244 -5.36 -8.37 4.28
C LYS A 244 -5.65 -8.57 5.77
N ASP A 245 -5.24 -9.70 6.34
CA ASP A 245 -5.46 -10.02 7.76
C ASP A 245 -4.65 -9.12 8.70
N GLN A 246 -3.44 -8.73 8.28
CA GLN A 246 -2.51 -7.92 9.08
C GLN A 246 -2.60 -6.42 8.82
N MET A 247 -3.03 -6.02 7.63
CA MET A 247 -3.15 -4.62 7.21
C MET A 247 -4.12 -3.88 8.13
N ARG A 248 -3.71 -2.67 8.52
CA ARG A 248 -4.56 -1.71 9.23
C ARG A 248 -4.63 -0.45 8.39
N MET A 249 -5.70 -0.33 7.61
CA MET A 249 -5.89 0.81 6.71
C MET A 249 -6.00 2.11 7.51
N LYS A 250 -5.30 3.15 7.06
CA LYS A 250 -5.46 4.51 7.57
C LYS A 250 -6.65 5.19 6.90
N LYS A 251 -7.30 6.10 7.63
CA LYS A 251 -8.38 6.93 7.09
C LYS A 251 -7.79 8.17 6.39
N LEU A 252 -7.26 7.97 5.18
CA LEU A 252 -6.89 9.05 4.27
C LEU A 252 -7.97 9.32 3.19
N GLN A 253 -9.01 8.48 3.13
CA GLN A 253 -10.10 8.59 2.16
C GLN A 253 -10.66 10.01 2.05
N LYS A 254 -10.96 10.47 0.82
CA LYS A 254 -11.44 11.83 0.56
C LYS A 254 -12.64 12.20 1.42
N VAL A 255 -12.45 13.26 2.20
CA VAL A 255 -13.46 14.12 2.83
C VAL A 255 -13.31 15.53 2.26
N ASP A 256 -14.22 16.46 2.61
CA ASP A 256 -14.17 17.83 2.08
C ASP A 256 -12.88 18.60 2.43
N LYS A 257 -12.14 18.11 3.42
CA LYS A 257 -10.92 18.72 3.95
C LYS A 257 -9.62 18.17 3.36
N ASN A 258 -9.65 17.17 2.48
CA ASN A 258 -8.45 16.58 1.88
C ASN A 258 -8.67 16.13 0.41
N PRO A 259 -7.60 16.05 -0.41
CA PRO A 259 -7.74 15.63 -1.82
C PRO A 259 -8.05 14.14 -1.95
N THR A 260 -8.59 13.73 -3.11
CA THR A 260 -8.61 12.32 -3.51
C THR A 260 -7.19 11.86 -3.83
N VAL A 261 -6.79 10.68 -3.35
CA VAL A 261 -5.46 10.10 -3.59
C VAL A 261 -5.60 8.86 -4.46
N PHE A 262 -5.08 8.94 -5.69
CA PHE A 262 -4.93 7.79 -6.58
C PHE A 262 -3.45 7.48 -6.77
N ILE A 263 -3.12 6.19 -6.74
CA ILE A 263 -1.75 5.71 -6.94
C ILE A 263 -1.65 4.98 -8.28
N GLN A 264 -0.73 5.44 -9.12
CA GLN A 264 -0.37 4.73 -10.35
C GLN A 264 0.66 3.66 -10.05
N TYR A 265 0.49 2.48 -10.65
CA TYR A 265 1.46 1.39 -10.60
C TYR A 265 1.60 0.75 -12.00
N GLY A 266 2.56 -0.17 -12.16
CA GLY A 266 2.88 -0.82 -13.43
C GLY A 266 4.32 -1.30 -13.46
N THR A 267 4.62 -2.31 -12.65
CA THR A 267 6.00 -2.74 -12.34
C THR A 267 6.57 -3.79 -13.29
N GLY A 268 5.74 -4.36 -14.18
CA GLY A 268 6.10 -5.51 -14.99
C GLY A 268 5.62 -6.83 -14.38
N CYS A 269 5.44 -6.87 -13.07
CA CYS A 269 5.15 -8.08 -12.32
C CYS A 269 3.82 -7.96 -11.55
N PRO A 270 2.82 -8.83 -11.80
CA PRO A 270 1.57 -8.82 -11.06
C PRO A 270 1.75 -8.93 -9.53
N PHE A 271 2.78 -9.65 -9.07
CA PHE A 271 3.06 -9.74 -7.63
C PHE A 271 3.44 -8.38 -7.04
N MET A 272 4.37 -7.67 -7.69
CA MET A 272 4.85 -6.37 -7.24
C MET A 272 3.77 -5.29 -7.35
N ASP A 273 2.94 -5.36 -8.40
CA ASP A 273 1.76 -4.52 -8.54
C ASP A 273 0.80 -4.70 -7.36
N VAL A 274 0.47 -5.95 -7.02
CA VAL A 274 -0.39 -6.27 -5.88
C VAL A 274 0.24 -5.80 -4.56
N ALA A 275 1.55 -5.95 -4.38
CA ALA A 275 2.25 -5.43 -3.20
C ALA A 275 2.16 -3.90 -3.10
N HIS A 276 2.36 -3.18 -4.21
CA HIS A 276 2.19 -1.72 -4.25
C HIS A 276 0.76 -1.28 -3.98
N ILE A 277 -0.22 -2.00 -4.50
CA ILE A 277 -1.64 -1.77 -4.21
C ILE A 277 -1.90 -1.94 -2.72
N LYS A 278 -1.47 -3.05 -2.12
CA LYS A 278 -1.69 -3.33 -0.69
C LYS A 278 -1.04 -2.28 0.21
N LEU A 279 0.17 -1.84 -0.13
CA LEU A 279 0.81 -0.73 0.56
C LEU A 279 -0.02 0.56 0.45
N SER A 280 -0.50 0.88 -0.75
CA SER A 280 -1.33 2.07 -1.01
C SER A 280 -2.66 2.03 -0.26
N GLU A 281 -3.32 0.88 -0.23
CA GLU A 281 -4.54 0.63 0.52
C GLU A 281 -4.32 0.79 2.02
N SER A 282 -3.23 0.23 2.55
CA SER A 282 -2.84 0.38 3.96
C SER A 282 -2.58 1.85 4.33
N TRP A 283 -2.01 2.62 3.42
CA TRP A 283 -1.77 4.05 3.59
C TRP A 283 -3.05 4.88 3.50
N GLY A 284 -4.11 4.31 2.92
CA GLY A 284 -5.45 4.90 2.88
C GLY A 284 -5.86 5.46 1.52
N ALA A 285 -5.12 5.21 0.44
CA ALA A 285 -5.41 5.71 -0.91
C ALA A 285 -6.85 5.38 -1.38
N ASP A 286 -7.52 6.29 -2.07
CA ASP A 286 -8.90 6.11 -2.54
C ASP A 286 -9.00 5.09 -3.68
N GLY A 287 -7.95 5.02 -4.50
CA GLY A 287 -7.90 4.11 -5.62
C GLY A 287 -6.52 3.95 -6.22
N VAL A 288 -6.45 3.07 -7.22
CA VAL A 288 -5.24 2.72 -7.92
C VAL A 288 -5.48 2.71 -9.43
N VAL A 289 -4.46 3.08 -10.20
CA VAL A 289 -4.51 3.16 -11.65
C VAL A 289 -3.51 2.15 -12.22
N HIS A 290 -4.03 1.10 -12.85
CA HIS A 290 -3.22 0.18 -13.63
C HIS A 290 -2.78 0.84 -14.92
N PHE A 291 -1.49 0.73 -15.21
CA PHE A 291 -0.91 1.31 -16.41
C PHE A 291 0.18 0.40 -16.98
N ASP A 292 0.12 0.20 -18.30
CA ASP A 292 1.07 -0.62 -19.06
C ASP A 292 1.86 0.26 -20.05
N PRO A 293 3.03 0.78 -19.67
CA PRO A 293 3.97 1.48 -20.55
C PRO A 293 4.87 0.55 -21.37
N SER A 294 4.70 -0.76 -21.30
CA SER A 294 5.65 -1.72 -21.86
C SER A 294 5.66 -1.71 -23.40
N TRP A 295 6.28 -2.72 -24.00
CA TRP A 295 6.21 -2.93 -25.44
C TRP A 295 4.77 -3.19 -25.93
N SER A 296 3.86 -3.66 -25.07
CA SER A 296 2.47 -3.99 -25.41
C SER A 296 1.68 -2.77 -25.90
N ALA A 297 2.00 -1.57 -25.38
CA ALA A 297 1.38 -0.31 -25.80
C ALA A 297 1.68 0.04 -27.26
N ARG A 298 2.72 -0.59 -27.83
CA ARG A 298 3.23 -0.37 -29.19
C ARG A 298 2.91 -1.54 -30.13
N THR A 299 2.18 -2.55 -29.69
CA THR A 299 1.78 -3.69 -30.51
C THR A 299 0.28 -3.78 -30.66
N GLU A 300 -0.20 -4.25 -31.80
CA GLU A 300 -1.60 -4.57 -32.04
C GLU A 300 -1.99 -5.92 -31.43
N GLY A 301 -2.87 -5.91 -30.43
CA GLY A 301 -3.38 -7.09 -29.74
C GLY A 301 -2.70 -7.40 -28.40
N PHE A 302 -3.32 -8.30 -27.65
CA PHE A 302 -2.90 -8.73 -26.30
C PHE A 302 -2.60 -10.23 -26.23
N LEU A 303 -1.71 -10.57 -25.30
CA LEU A 303 -1.42 -11.95 -24.90
C LEU A 303 -2.50 -12.48 -23.96
N GLU A 304 -2.51 -13.80 -23.77
CA GLU A 304 -3.34 -14.53 -22.80
C GLU A 304 -2.45 -15.20 -21.76
N GLY A 305 -2.98 -15.38 -20.55
CA GLY A 305 -2.34 -16.10 -19.45
C GLY A 305 -1.84 -15.20 -18.33
N TYR A 306 -1.40 -15.85 -17.24
CA TYR A 306 -0.74 -15.21 -16.10
C TYR A 306 0.70 -14.90 -16.49
N LEU A 307 1.01 -13.64 -16.76
CA LEU A 307 2.28 -13.23 -17.35
C LEU A 307 3.03 -12.28 -16.43
N THR A 308 4.34 -12.43 -16.39
CA THR A 308 5.25 -11.46 -15.78
C THR A 308 6.24 -10.94 -16.80
N HIS A 309 6.63 -9.68 -16.63
CA HIS A 309 7.57 -8.96 -17.45
C HIS A 309 8.70 -8.41 -16.57
N GLU A 310 9.94 -8.53 -17.02
CA GLU A 310 11.11 -8.07 -16.25
C GLU A 310 11.28 -6.54 -16.27
N GLN A 311 10.72 -5.87 -17.29
CA GLN A 311 10.86 -4.42 -17.48
C GLN A 311 9.60 -3.66 -17.04
N ASP A 312 9.62 -2.34 -17.22
CA ASP A 312 8.50 -1.48 -16.84
C ASP A 312 7.20 -1.84 -17.54
N GLY A 313 6.11 -1.83 -16.76
CA GLY A 313 4.76 -2.05 -17.24
C GLY A 313 4.33 -3.50 -17.22
N THR A 314 3.42 -3.80 -16.31
CA THR A 314 2.77 -5.11 -16.27
C THR A 314 1.88 -5.23 -17.48
N ILE A 315 2.16 -6.25 -18.28
CA ILE A 315 1.46 -6.49 -19.53
C ILE A 315 -0.01 -6.75 -19.25
N ILE A 316 -0.88 -6.09 -20.01
CA ILE A 316 -2.31 -6.35 -19.98
C ILE A 316 -2.60 -7.72 -20.62
N SER A 317 -3.04 -8.65 -19.78
CA SER A 317 -3.77 -9.87 -20.17
C SER A 317 -5.07 -9.95 -19.35
N PRO A 318 -6.11 -10.64 -19.85
CA PRO A 318 -7.34 -10.87 -19.08
C PRO A 318 -7.05 -11.46 -17.69
N GLU A 319 -6.15 -12.43 -17.62
CA GLU A 319 -5.81 -13.16 -16.40
C GLU A 319 -5.03 -12.31 -15.40
N ASN A 320 -4.06 -11.49 -15.87
CA ASN A 320 -3.34 -10.56 -14.99
C ASN A 320 -4.30 -9.54 -14.36
N LEU A 321 -5.19 -8.97 -15.17
CA LEU A 321 -6.21 -8.03 -14.68
C LEU A 321 -7.17 -8.72 -13.69
N GLN A 322 -7.55 -9.97 -13.93
CA GLN A 322 -8.40 -10.73 -13.01
C GLN A 322 -7.73 -10.96 -11.64
N VAL A 323 -6.43 -11.32 -11.63
CA VAL A 323 -5.65 -11.50 -10.40
C VAL A 323 -5.57 -10.20 -9.62
N ILE A 324 -5.24 -9.10 -10.30
CA ILE A 324 -5.17 -7.78 -9.69
C ILE A 324 -6.53 -7.41 -9.11
N LYS A 325 -7.62 -7.55 -9.87
CA LYS A 325 -8.99 -7.26 -9.42
C LYS A 325 -9.35 -8.04 -8.16
N ALA A 326 -9.07 -9.34 -8.14
CA ALA A 326 -9.37 -10.21 -7.01
C ALA A 326 -8.55 -9.85 -5.75
N SER A 327 -7.38 -9.24 -5.94
CA SER A 327 -6.51 -8.82 -4.83
C SER A 327 -7.02 -7.58 -4.10
N LEU A 328 -7.78 -6.69 -4.76
CA LEU A 328 -8.17 -5.38 -4.22
C LEU A 328 -9.01 -5.48 -2.94
N GLU A 329 -8.97 -4.43 -2.13
CA GLU A 329 -9.99 -4.21 -1.10
C GLU A 329 -11.33 -3.80 -1.74
N PRO A 330 -12.48 -4.20 -1.16
CA PRO A 330 -13.80 -3.81 -1.67
C PRO A 330 -13.98 -2.30 -1.80
N SER A 331 -13.30 -1.52 -0.97
CA SER A 331 -13.38 -0.06 -0.95
C SER A 331 -12.52 0.65 -2.01
N THR A 332 -11.61 -0.07 -2.66
CA THR A 332 -10.62 0.50 -3.58
C THR A 332 -11.24 0.77 -4.94
N LEU A 333 -11.11 2.02 -5.42
CA LEU A 333 -11.41 2.36 -6.81
C LEU A 333 -10.26 1.88 -7.70
N TRP A 334 -10.59 1.26 -8.83
CA TRP A 334 -9.59 0.69 -9.72
C TRP A 334 -9.84 1.07 -11.16
N GLN A 335 -8.90 1.83 -11.72
CA GLN A 335 -8.93 2.21 -13.12
C GLN A 335 -7.90 1.40 -13.91
N VAL A 336 -8.29 0.89 -15.07
CA VAL A 336 -7.36 0.34 -16.07
C VAL A 336 -7.19 1.38 -17.16
N ARG A 337 -6.01 2.00 -17.23
CA ARG A 337 -5.76 3.10 -18.14
C ARG A 337 -5.49 2.57 -19.56
N ALA A 338 -6.40 2.88 -20.48
CA ALA A 338 -6.13 2.73 -21.90
C ALA A 338 -5.14 3.82 -22.37
N HIS A 339 -3.97 3.41 -22.89
CA HIS A 339 -3.05 4.34 -23.53
C HIS A 339 -3.68 4.88 -24.82
N ARG A 340 -3.36 6.13 -25.21
CA ARG A 340 -3.73 6.64 -26.54
C ARG A 340 -2.99 5.80 -27.58
N GLY A 341 -3.68 4.92 -28.31
CA GLY A 341 -3.02 4.10 -29.31
C GLY A 341 -3.77 2.85 -29.73
N LEU A 342 -2.98 1.85 -30.14
CA LEU A 342 -3.40 0.70 -30.94
C LEU A 342 -4.39 -0.24 -30.24
N ASN A 343 -4.33 -0.33 -28.90
CA ASN A 343 -5.16 -1.28 -28.13
C ASN A 343 -6.24 -0.60 -27.29
N THR A 344 -6.48 0.71 -27.48
CA THR A 344 -7.45 1.48 -26.68
C THR A 344 -8.81 0.77 -26.54
N PRO A 345 -9.45 0.30 -27.64
CA PRO A 345 -10.75 -0.37 -27.55
C PRO A 345 -10.70 -1.69 -26.78
N GLU A 346 -9.64 -2.48 -26.97
CA GLU A 346 -9.45 -3.76 -26.28
C GLU A 346 -9.23 -3.55 -24.78
N THR A 347 -8.42 -2.57 -24.38
CA THR A 347 -8.20 -2.24 -22.96
C THR A 347 -9.50 -1.81 -22.29
N VAL A 348 -10.29 -0.95 -22.92
CA VAL A 348 -11.57 -0.48 -22.36
C VAL A 348 -12.56 -1.64 -22.21
N LEU A 349 -12.64 -2.53 -23.20
CA LEU A 349 -13.45 -3.74 -23.12
C LEU A 349 -13.04 -4.63 -21.94
N LEU A 350 -11.74 -4.95 -21.83
CA LEU A 350 -11.23 -5.82 -20.76
C LEU A 350 -11.46 -5.18 -19.39
N ALA A 351 -11.19 -3.88 -19.25
CA ALA A 351 -11.45 -3.13 -18.04
C ALA A 351 -12.92 -3.26 -17.60
N GLY A 352 -13.86 -3.01 -18.52
CA GLY A 352 -15.29 -3.12 -18.23
C GLY A 352 -15.73 -4.54 -17.90
N LYS A 353 -15.24 -5.54 -18.64
CA LYS A 353 -15.59 -6.96 -18.41
C LYS A 353 -15.08 -7.50 -17.07
N ILE A 354 -13.92 -7.04 -16.61
CA ILE A 354 -13.31 -7.47 -15.35
C ILE A 354 -13.83 -6.64 -14.16
N GLY A 355 -14.52 -5.52 -14.43
CA GLY A 355 -15.14 -4.67 -13.42
C GLY A 355 -14.17 -3.66 -12.81
N ALA A 356 -13.34 -3.03 -13.65
CA ALA A 356 -12.74 -1.74 -13.33
C ALA A 356 -13.82 -0.65 -13.19
N ASP A 357 -13.50 0.41 -12.47
CA ASP A 357 -14.38 1.53 -12.12
C ASP A 357 -14.43 2.65 -13.17
#